data_AF-A0A934HMK7-F1
#
_entry.id   AF-A0A934HMK7-F1
#
_cell.length_a   1.000
_cell.length_b   1.000
_cell.length_c   1.000
_cell.angle_alpha   90.00
_cell.angle_beta   90.00
_cell.angle_gamma   90.00
#
_symmetry.space_group_name_H-M   'P 1'
#
loop_
_entity.id
_entity.type
_entity.pdbx_description
1 polymer ?
#
loop_
_entity_poly.entity_id
_entity_poly.type
_entity_poly.pdbx_seq_one_letter_code
_entity_poly.pdbx_strand_id
1 'polypeptide(L)'
;MSSHQNTETARFVATHPEHYIDRPHLYSAAWRILKEARGQGVDPRHIGASRHCVVTADPVLERIRPRIHARAVELGITGPAPLIFGGTLA
;
A
#
# COMPACT_ATOMS: atom_id res chain seq x y z
N MET A 1 -4.59 4.91 -27.46
CA MET A 1 -5.28 5.15 -26.17
C MET A 1 -5.01 6.58 -25.75
N SER A 2 -6.05 7.41 -25.62
CA SER A 2 -5.92 8.86 -25.42
C SER A 2 -5.29 9.20 -24.06
N SER A 3 -4.35 10.13 -24.03
CA SER A 3 -3.61 10.59 -22.83
C SER A 3 -4.51 10.94 -21.64
N HIS A 4 -5.71 11.46 -21.93
CA HIS A 4 -6.72 11.78 -20.92
C HIS A 4 -7.19 10.55 -20.12
N GLN A 5 -7.38 9.41 -20.77
CA GLN A 5 -7.83 8.17 -20.16
C GLN A 5 -6.77 7.59 -19.21
N ASN A 6 -5.49 7.69 -19.60
CA ASN A 6 -4.37 7.30 -18.74
C ASN A 6 -4.30 8.17 -17.47
N THR A 7 -4.66 9.46 -17.56
CA THR A 7 -4.61 10.40 -16.43
C THR A 7 -5.75 10.15 -15.44
N GLU A 8 -6.94 9.78 -15.92
CA GLU A 8 -8.08 9.39 -15.07
C GLU A 8 -7.80 8.10 -14.30
N THR A 9 -7.31 7.07 -14.99
CA THR A 9 -6.88 5.82 -14.33
C THR A 9 -5.78 6.07 -13.31
N ALA A 10 -4.80 6.92 -13.64
CA ALA A 10 -3.73 7.27 -12.71
C ALA A 10 -4.25 8.03 -11.46
N ARG A 11 -5.24 8.92 -11.62
CA ARG A 11 -5.91 9.56 -10.47
C ARG A 11 -6.62 8.53 -9.60
N PHE A 12 -7.36 7.60 -10.21
CA PHE A 12 -8.09 6.58 -9.48
C PHE A 12 -7.16 5.71 -8.62
N VAL A 13 -6.01 5.30 -9.18
CA VAL A 13 -4.98 4.58 -8.43
C VAL A 13 -4.48 5.42 -7.25
N ALA A 14 -4.15 6.70 -7.47
CA ALA A 14 -3.61 7.56 -6.44
C ALA A 14 -4.59 7.83 -5.28
N THR A 15 -5.90 7.89 -5.55
CA THR A 15 -6.94 8.15 -4.54
C THR A 15 -7.43 6.90 -3.81
N HIS A 16 -7.07 5.69 -4.25
CA HIS A 16 -7.48 4.42 -3.62
C HIS A 16 -6.28 3.49 -3.33
N PRO A 17 -5.32 3.91 -2.49
CA PRO A 17 -4.11 3.13 -2.19
C PRO A 17 -4.33 1.71 -1.70
N GLU A 18 -5.37 1.55 -0.89
CA GLU A 18 -5.77 0.29 -0.29
C GLU A 18 -6.05 -0.80 -1.33
N HIS A 19 -6.45 -0.46 -2.54
CA HIS A 19 -6.72 -1.43 -3.61
C HIS A 19 -5.46 -1.90 -4.35
N TYR A 20 -4.32 -1.23 -4.14
CA TYR A 20 -3.08 -1.48 -4.88
C TYR A 20 -1.87 -1.68 -3.96
N ILE A 21 -2.11 -1.96 -2.68
CA ILE A 21 -1.05 -2.16 -1.68
C ILE A 21 -0.07 -3.28 -2.08
N ASP A 22 -0.58 -4.36 -2.69
CA ASP A 22 0.22 -5.49 -3.16
C ASP A 22 0.93 -5.22 -4.50
N ARG A 23 0.66 -4.06 -5.11
CA ARG A 23 1.15 -3.70 -6.45
C ARG A 23 1.77 -2.28 -6.45
N PRO A 24 2.86 -2.06 -5.70
CA PRO A 24 3.50 -0.74 -5.56
C PRO A 24 4.04 -0.17 -6.89
N HIS A 25 4.29 -1.03 -7.88
CA HIS A 25 4.67 -0.61 -9.23
C HIS A 25 3.56 0.16 -9.95
N LEU A 26 2.27 -0.14 -9.69
CA LEU A 26 1.14 0.60 -10.25
C LEU A 26 1.06 2.01 -9.68
N TYR A 27 1.40 2.18 -8.41
CA TYR A 27 1.54 3.48 -7.76
C TYR A 27 2.60 4.35 -8.43
N SER A 28 3.78 3.76 -8.66
CA SER A 28 4.90 4.44 -9.30
C SER A 28 4.56 4.86 -10.74
N ALA A 29 3.86 3.98 -11.48
CA ALA A 29 3.40 4.27 -12.84
C ALA A 29 2.35 5.38 -12.88
N ALA A 30 1.33 5.32 -12.00
CA ALA A 30 0.29 6.33 -11.89
C ALA A 30 0.87 7.71 -11.51
N TRP A 31 1.79 7.75 -10.54
CA TRP A 31 2.47 8.97 -10.16
C TRP A 31 3.23 9.61 -11.34
N ARG A 32 3.97 8.79 -12.11
CA ARG A 32 4.70 9.28 -13.29
C ARG A 32 3.76 9.88 -14.35
N ILE A 33 2.66 9.21 -14.66
CA ILE A 33 1.64 9.73 -15.60
C ILE A 33 1.09 11.08 -15.12
N LEU A 34 0.80 11.23 -13.83
CA LEU A 34 0.28 12.47 -13.25
C LEU A 34 1.33 13.60 -13.25
N LYS A 35 2.62 13.27 -13.13
CA LYS A 35 3.73 14.23 -13.23
C LYS A 35 3.92 14.70 -14.67
N GLU A 36 3.92 13.76 -15.62
CA GLU A 36 4.00 14.06 -17.06
C GLU A 36 2.83 14.94 -17.52
N ALA A 37 1.61 14.67 -17.06
CA ALA A 37 0.43 15.50 -17.35
C ALA A 37 0.54 16.93 -16.79
N ARG A 38 1.39 17.16 -15.79
CA ARG A 38 1.71 18.51 -15.26
C ARG A 38 2.91 19.16 -15.95
N GLY A 39 3.44 18.55 -17.01
CA GLY A 39 4.67 18.99 -17.68
C GLY A 39 5.93 18.79 -16.83
N GLN A 40 5.88 17.92 -15.81
CA GLN A 40 7.00 17.68 -14.90
C GLN A 40 7.69 16.36 -15.27
N GLY A 41 8.89 16.46 -15.85
CA GLY A 41 9.76 15.32 -16.06
C GLY A 41 10.28 14.77 -14.72
N VAL A 42 10.29 13.44 -14.58
CA VAL A 42 10.88 12.75 -13.44
C VAL A 42 12.11 12.00 -13.93
N ASP A 43 13.28 12.36 -13.42
CA ASP A 43 14.51 11.59 -13.63
C ASP A 43 14.70 10.62 -12.44
N PRO A 44 14.59 9.30 -12.65
CA PRO A 44 14.76 8.31 -11.59
C PRO A 44 16.11 8.39 -10.89
N ARG A 45 17.16 8.91 -11.56
CA ARG A 45 18.50 9.08 -10.99
C ARG A 45 18.54 10.13 -9.89
N HIS A 46 17.56 11.03 -9.86
CA HIS A 46 17.42 12.08 -8.86
C HIS A 46 16.46 11.66 -7.72
N ILE A 47 15.80 10.50 -7.83
CA ILE A 47 15.02 9.92 -6.75
C ILE A 47 15.98 9.11 -5.88
N GLY A 48 16.37 9.67 -4.74
CA GLY A 48 17.16 8.94 -3.75
C GLY A 48 16.43 7.68 -3.27
N ALA A 49 17.19 6.70 -2.77
CA ALA A 49 16.61 5.50 -2.18
C ALA A 49 15.53 5.87 -1.14
N SER A 50 14.42 5.12 -1.14
CA SER A 50 13.33 5.30 -0.19
C SER A 50 13.87 5.34 1.24
N ARG A 51 13.87 6.53 1.86
CA ARG A 51 14.41 6.70 3.22
C ARG A 51 13.58 6.03 4.30
N HIS A 52 12.31 5.75 4.01
CA HIS A 52 11.38 5.16 4.96
C HIS A 52 10.51 4.13 4.24
N CYS A 53 10.64 2.85 4.61
CA CYS A 53 9.58 1.90 4.41
C CYS A 53 8.48 2.22 5.43
N VAL A 54 7.25 2.44 4.98
CA VAL A 54 6.09 2.45 5.89
C VAL A 54 5.88 1.00 6.32
N VAL A 55 6.52 0.61 7.43
CA VAL A 55 6.29 -0.70 8.05
C VAL A 55 5.05 -0.54 8.92
N THR A 56 3.96 -1.21 8.56
CA THR A 56 2.82 -1.39 9.47
C THR A 56 3.21 -2.45 10.51
N ALA A 57 4.07 -2.07 11.45
CA ALA A 57 4.34 -2.86 12.64
C ALA A 57 4.34 -1.91 13.82
N ASP A 58 3.15 -1.64 14.37
CA ASP A 58 3.05 -1.12 15.72
C ASP A 58 3.46 -2.28 16.66
N PRO A 59 4.59 -2.17 17.40
CA PRO A 59 5.03 -3.22 18.31
C PRO A 59 4.00 -3.52 19.41
N VAL A 60 3.18 -2.53 19.75
CA VAL A 60 2.07 -2.69 20.69
C VAL A 60 0.99 -3.56 20.07
N LEU A 61 0.66 -3.34 18.79
CA LEU A 61 -0.33 -4.16 18.07
C LEU A 61 0.11 -5.62 17.98
N GLU A 62 1.38 -5.89 17.66
CA GLU A 62 1.92 -7.26 17.64
C GLU A 62 1.88 -7.93 19.02
N ARG A 63 2.12 -7.16 20.10
CA ARG A 63 2.03 -7.66 21.47
C ARG A 63 0.60 -8.03 21.88
N ILE A 64 -0.40 -7.28 21.43
CA ILE A 64 -1.81 -7.50 21.81
C ILE A 64 -2.57 -8.42 20.84
N ARG A 65 -2.03 -8.66 19.64
CA ARG A 65 -2.62 -9.51 18.60
C ARG A 65 -3.08 -10.88 19.13
N PRO A 66 -2.29 -11.65 19.92
CA PRO A 66 -2.75 -12.93 20.46
C PRO A 66 -3.96 -12.80 21.39
N ARG A 67 -4.03 -11.72 22.18
CA ARG A 67 -5.13 -11.47 23.11
C ARG A 67 -6.41 -11.07 22.38
N ILE A 68 -6.29 -10.29 21.31
CA ILE A 68 -7.41 -9.93 20.43
C ILE A 68 -7.97 -11.19 19.77
N HIS A 69 -7.11 -12.08 19.26
CA HIS A 69 -7.55 -13.36 18.68
C HIS A 69 -8.23 -14.27 19.70
N ALA A 70 -7.66 -14.42 20.90
CA ALA A 70 -8.28 -15.21 21.96
C ALA A 70 -9.68 -14.67 22.31
N ARG A 71 -9.81 -13.34 22.43
CA ARG A 71 -11.09 -12.70 22.73
C ARG A 71 -12.10 -12.84 21.59
N ALA A 72 -11.66 -12.77 20.34
CA ALA A 72 -12.53 -12.98 19.19
C ALA A 72 -13.07 -14.43 19.16
N VAL A 73 -12.24 -15.42 19.50
CA VAL A 73 -12.66 -16.83 19.65
C VAL A 73 -13.66 -17.00 20.78
N GLU A 74 -13.39 -16.44 21.97
CA GLU A 74 -14.33 -16.45 23.11
C GLU A 74 -15.70 -15.87 22.75
N LEU A 75 -15.72 -14.83 21.92
CA LEU A 75 -16.94 -14.14 21.50
C LEU A 75 -17.61 -14.77 20.27
N GLY A 76 -17.07 -15.88 19.73
CA GLY A 76 -17.59 -16.52 18.53
C GLY A 76 -17.42 -15.68 17.25
N ILE A 77 -16.56 -14.66 17.28
CA ILE A 77 -16.24 -13.78 16.15
C ILE A 77 -15.12 -14.45 15.36
N THR A 78 -15.43 -15.52 14.65
CA THR A 78 -14.50 -16.22 13.75
C THR A 78 -14.81 -15.85 12.30
N GLY A 79 -14.58 -14.58 11.95
CA GLY A 79 -14.43 -14.18 10.55
C GLY A 79 -13.09 -14.69 10.00
N PRO A 80 -12.92 -14.79 8.67
CA PRO A 80 -11.64 -15.18 8.09
C PRO A 80 -10.54 -14.26 8.62
N ALA A 81 -9.41 -14.85 9.03
CA ALA A 81 -8.30 -14.10 9.61
C ALA A 81 -7.99 -12.89 8.71
N PRO A 82 -7.90 -11.65 9.27
CA PRO A 82 -7.43 -10.54 8.48
C PRO A 82 -6.05 -10.92 7.93
N LEU A 83 -5.89 -10.76 6.61
CA LEU A 83 -4.67 -11.04 5.86
C LEU A 83 -3.55 -10.08 6.31
N ILE A 84 -3.09 -10.20 7.56
CA ILE A 84 -1.93 -9.48 8.04
C ILE A 84 -0.76 -10.43 7.89
N PHE A 85 -0.04 -10.27 6.77
CA PHE A 85 1.19 -10.98 6.48
C PHE A 85 2.23 -10.72 7.57
N GLY A 86 2.28 -11.61 8.57
CA GLY A 86 3.39 -11.74 9.50
C GLY A 86 4.52 -12.51 8.82
N GLY A 87 5.43 -11.78 8.17
CA GLY A 87 6.63 -12.38 7.58
C GLY A 87 7.63 -12.77 8.65
N THR A 88 7.73 -14.07 8.94
CA THR A 88 8.93 -14.68 9.53
C THR A 88 9.95 -14.84 8.41
N LEU A 89 11.04 -14.08 8.44
CA LEU A 89 12.25 -14.42 7.70
C LEU A 89 13.07 -15.39 8.56
N ALA A 90 13.12 -16.64 8.15
CA ALA A 90 14.16 -17.62 8.44
C ALA A 90 14.45 -18.40 7.14
#